data_AF-A0A8T4TBJ7-F1
#
_entry.id   AF-A0A8T4TBJ7-F1
#
_cell.length_a   1.000
_cell.length_b   1.000
_cell.length_c   1.000
_cell.angle_alpha   90.00
_cell.angle_beta   90.00
_cell.angle_gamma   90.00
#
_symmetry.space_group_name_H-M   'P 1'
#
loop_
_entity.id
_entity.type
_entity.pdbx_description
1 polymer ?
#
loop_
_entity_poly.entity_id
_entity_poly.type
_entity_poly.pdbx_seq_one_letter_code
_entity_poly.pdbx_strand_id
1 'polypeptide(L)'
;MDMKAQSAMEYVAIVGIVMIIMVPAAYLYVRYSGDSSDSVVNAKIDSIGNEIISSAEQVYSYGEESQKTIELSFPNGIEKVEFINNEIIFHTINSKGNTNEIAKVSNVNLTGVIVADFEGRKEVIIRSLGNSVSVQTSCNKFDITCQPCYFEGYGSYYCTYECLNQGGWSQDSGPYEDTECLSEVTHNVCSDYQCVPSSGLGEDECQINDECANPQT
;
A
#
# COMPACT_ATOMS: atom_id res chain seq x y z
N MET A 1 -20.74 65.60 28.61
CA MET A 1 -20.18 64.29 28.26
C MET A 1 -21.03 63.25 28.95
N ASP A 2 -21.82 62.49 28.19
CA ASP A 2 -22.70 61.47 28.74
C ASP A 2 -21.90 60.29 29.29
N MET A 3 -22.21 59.86 30.52
CA MET A 3 -21.55 58.72 31.20
C MET A 3 -21.56 57.44 30.33
N LYS A 4 -22.58 57.29 29.48
CA LYS A 4 -22.71 56.16 28.55
C LYS A 4 -21.66 56.15 27.43
N ALA A 5 -21.27 57.33 26.93
CA ALA A 5 -20.25 57.45 25.90
C ALA A 5 -18.85 57.17 26.47
N GLN A 6 -18.61 57.59 27.72
CA GLN A 6 -17.35 57.31 28.41
C GLN A 6 -17.16 55.80 28.66
N SER A 7 -18.21 55.11 29.14
CA SER A 7 -18.16 53.65 29.34
C SER A 7 -18.01 52.88 28.03
N ALA A 8 -18.67 53.32 26.94
CA ALA A 8 -18.52 52.68 25.64
C ALA A 8 -17.08 52.75 25.10
N MET A 9 -16.38 53.87 25.31
CA MET A 9 -14.98 54.04 24.89
C MET A 9 -14.02 53.13 25.66
N GLU A 10 -14.28 52.91 26.95
CA GLU A 10 -13.49 51.99 27.78
C GLU A 10 -13.64 50.53 27.30
N TYR A 11 -14.88 50.10 27.00
CA TYR A 11 -15.12 48.78 26.42
C TYR A 11 -14.44 48.59 25.05
N VAL A 12 -14.50 49.60 24.18
CA VAL A 12 -13.82 49.56 22.87
C VAL A 12 -12.29 49.45 23.05
N ALA A 13 -11.72 50.19 24.02
CA ALA A 13 -10.30 50.10 24.31
C ALA A 13 -9.89 48.71 24.83
N ILE A 14 -10.69 48.12 25.73
CA ILE A 14 -10.44 46.76 26.25
C ILE A 14 -10.52 45.72 25.11
N VAL A 15 -11.56 45.77 24.29
CA VAL A 15 -11.72 44.85 23.14
C VAL A 15 -10.58 45.00 22.14
N GLY A 16 -10.14 46.24 21.87
CA GLY A 16 -9.00 46.51 21.01
C GLY A 16 -7.70 45.87 21.52
N ILE A 17 -7.42 46.01 22.83
CA ILE A 17 -6.24 45.38 23.46
C ILE A 17 -6.34 43.86 23.40
N VAL A 18 -7.51 43.28 23.68
CA VAL A 18 -7.71 41.82 23.60
C VAL A 18 -7.47 41.31 22.18
N MET A 19 -7.98 42.00 21.15
CA MET A 19 -7.75 41.65 19.75
C MET A 19 -6.26 41.74 19.37
N ILE A 20 -5.55 42.78 19.81
CA ILE A 20 -4.11 42.94 19.58
C ILE A 20 -3.31 41.78 20.18
N ILE A 21 -3.75 41.21 21.30
CA ILE A 21 -3.10 40.05 21.92
C ILE A 21 -3.54 38.74 21.24
N MET A 22 -4.81 38.61 20.86
CA MET A 22 -5.33 37.39 20.25
C MET A 22 -4.77 37.12 18.85
N VAL A 23 -4.59 38.13 18.01
CA VAL A 23 -4.08 37.96 16.64
C VAL A 23 -2.70 37.26 16.60
N PRO A 24 -1.66 37.74 17.31
CA PRO A 24 -0.36 37.06 17.32
C PRO A 24 -0.41 35.72 18.05
N ALA A 25 -1.25 35.56 19.08
CA ALA A 25 -1.43 34.29 19.76
C ALA A 25 -2.02 33.21 18.83
N ALA A 26 -3.05 33.56 18.06
CA ALA A 26 -3.65 32.69 17.06
C ALA A 26 -2.64 32.33 15.95
N TYR A 27 -1.84 33.29 15.50
CA TYR A 27 -0.77 33.03 14.52
C TYR A 27 0.27 32.02 15.04
N LEU A 28 0.73 32.18 16.28
CA LEU A 28 1.67 31.24 16.90
C LEU A 28 1.05 29.86 17.10
N TYR A 29 -0.21 29.80 17.53
CA TYR A 29 -0.94 28.55 17.71
C TYR A 29 -1.00 27.73 16.43
N VAL A 30 -1.38 28.35 15.30
CA VAL A 30 -1.46 27.66 14.00
C VAL A 30 -0.09 27.14 13.56
N ARG A 31 0.98 27.91 13.79
CA ARG A 31 2.36 27.48 13.46
C ARG A 31 2.82 26.28 14.29
N TYR A 32 2.60 26.32 15.60
CA TYR A 32 3.09 25.30 16.52
C TYR A 32 2.27 24.01 16.46
N SER A 33 0.96 24.12 16.18
CA SER A 33 0.08 22.97 16.06
C SER A 33 0.46 22.03 14.90
N GLY A 34 1.04 22.56 13.81
CA GLY A 34 1.51 21.74 12.68
C GLY A 34 2.76 20.91 13.00
N ASP A 35 3.75 21.51 13.67
CA ASP A 35 5.02 20.84 14.00
C ASP A 35 4.81 19.63 14.93
N SER A 36 3.83 19.74 15.85
CA SER A 36 3.47 18.62 16.72
C SER A 36 2.88 17.44 15.93
N SER A 37 2.07 17.70 14.91
CA SER A 37 1.48 16.66 14.06
C SER A 37 2.54 15.94 13.23
N ASP A 38 3.47 16.70 12.64
CA ASP A 38 4.55 16.16 11.81
C ASP A 38 5.46 15.22 12.60
N SER A 39 5.76 15.56 13.86
CA SER A 39 6.58 14.70 14.73
C SER A 39 5.95 13.34 15.01
N VAL A 40 4.61 13.28 15.15
CA VAL A 40 3.87 12.05 15.39
C VAL A 40 3.85 11.17 14.14
N VAL A 41 3.63 11.79 12.96
CA VAL A 41 3.69 11.08 11.67
C VAL A 41 5.08 10.48 11.46
N ASN A 42 6.15 11.26 11.67
CA ASN A 42 7.52 10.77 11.53
C ASN A 42 7.82 9.62 12.51
N ALA A 43 7.42 9.73 13.77
CA ALA A 43 7.60 8.65 14.75
C ALA A 43 6.83 7.38 14.37
N LYS A 44 5.65 7.53 13.74
CA LYS A 44 4.88 6.39 13.25
C LYS A 44 5.57 5.72 12.07
N ILE A 45 6.12 6.50 11.13
CA ILE A 45 6.89 5.99 9.99
C ILE A 45 8.16 5.29 10.47
N ASP A 46 8.86 5.86 11.45
CA ASP A 46 10.01 5.22 12.09
C ASP A 46 9.65 3.85 12.68
N SER A 47 8.53 3.76 13.37
CA SER A 47 8.03 2.51 13.93
C SER A 47 7.73 1.47 12.84
N ILE A 48 7.06 1.89 11.76
CA ILE A 48 6.72 1.01 10.62
C ILE A 48 8.00 0.50 9.94
N GLY A 49 8.94 1.39 9.63
CA GLY A 49 10.20 1.02 9.01
C GLY A 49 11.00 0.02 9.85
N ASN A 50 11.05 0.23 11.18
CA ASN A 50 11.70 -0.72 12.09
C ASN A 50 10.98 -2.09 12.13
N GLU A 51 9.66 -2.10 12.07
CA GLU A 51 8.86 -3.34 12.08
C GLU A 51 9.03 -4.16 10.79
N ILE A 52 9.10 -3.48 9.64
CA ILE A 52 9.43 -4.10 8.35
C ILE A 52 10.84 -4.68 8.39
N ILE A 53 11.83 -3.89 8.81
CA ILE A 53 13.24 -4.33 8.86
C ILE A 53 13.42 -5.52 9.79
N SER A 54 12.89 -5.44 11.01
CA SER A 54 13.01 -6.54 11.98
C SER A 54 12.31 -7.81 11.49
N SER A 55 11.17 -7.68 10.80
CA SER A 55 10.48 -8.82 10.20
C SER A 55 11.24 -9.38 8.99
N ALA A 56 11.85 -8.53 8.16
CA ALA A 56 12.69 -8.95 7.05
C ALA A 56 13.92 -9.74 7.52
N GLU A 57 14.63 -9.22 8.53
CA GLU A 57 15.80 -9.90 9.13
C GLU A 57 15.40 -11.23 9.79
N GLN A 58 14.25 -11.26 10.46
CA GLN A 58 13.71 -12.48 11.05
C GLN A 58 13.42 -13.54 9.99
N VAL A 59 12.69 -13.17 8.93
CA VAL A 59 12.30 -14.07 7.85
C VAL A 59 13.53 -14.56 7.07
N TYR A 60 14.50 -13.68 6.83
CA TYR A 60 15.79 -14.06 6.24
C TYR A 60 16.55 -15.08 7.11
N SER A 61 16.54 -14.89 8.43
CA SER A 61 17.18 -15.82 9.37
C SER A 61 16.50 -17.19 9.44
N TYR A 62 15.22 -17.30 9.06
CA TYR A 62 14.50 -18.57 9.03
C TYR A 62 14.81 -19.41 7.79
N GLY A 63 15.34 -18.79 6.75
CA GLY A 63 15.77 -19.44 5.52
C GLY A 63 14.92 -19.09 4.31
N GLU A 64 15.25 -19.70 3.17
CA GLU A 64 14.54 -19.53 1.91
C GLU A 64 13.08 -20.01 2.02
N GLU A 65 12.18 -19.40 1.24
CA GLU A 65 10.73 -19.62 1.26
C GLU A 65 10.02 -19.31 2.59
N SER A 66 10.73 -18.81 3.59
CA SER A 66 10.10 -18.31 4.81
C SER A 66 9.30 -17.04 4.50
N GLN A 67 8.10 -16.93 5.08
CA GLN A 67 7.25 -15.76 4.94
C GLN A 67 6.61 -15.34 6.25
N LYS A 68 6.32 -14.05 6.38
CA LYS A 68 5.60 -13.46 7.50
C LYS A 68 4.73 -12.32 7.01
N THR A 69 3.47 -12.33 7.44
CA THR A 69 2.52 -11.25 7.20
C THR A 69 2.40 -10.41 8.46
N ILE A 70 2.52 -9.09 8.30
CA ILE A 70 2.37 -8.12 9.40
C ILE A 70 1.29 -7.09 9.05
N GLU A 71 0.53 -6.66 10.05
CA GLU A 71 -0.48 -5.61 9.87
C GLU A 71 0.11 -4.27 10.30
N LEU A 72 0.27 -3.35 9.35
CA LEU A 72 0.84 -2.04 9.57
C LEU A 72 -0.21 -0.96 9.35
N SER A 73 -0.27 0.00 10.28
CA SER A 73 -1.13 1.18 10.13
C SER A 73 -0.29 2.34 9.62
N PHE A 74 -0.42 2.62 8.33
CA PHE A 74 0.30 3.71 7.69
C PHE A 74 -0.44 5.05 7.92
N PRO A 75 0.29 6.14 8.26
CA PRO A 75 -0.28 7.47 8.43
C PRO A 75 -0.45 8.18 7.07
N ASN A 76 -1.35 9.15 7.02
CA ASN A 76 -1.41 10.10 5.91
C ASN A 76 -0.11 10.94 5.86
N GLY A 77 0.34 11.31 4.65
CA GLY A 77 1.52 12.14 4.43
C GLY A 77 2.72 11.41 3.85
N ILE A 78 2.60 10.13 3.51
CA ILE A 78 3.60 9.39 2.73
C ILE A 78 3.26 9.56 1.24
N GLU A 79 4.23 10.03 0.46
CA GLU A 79 4.09 10.22 -0.99
C GLU A 79 4.58 8.99 -1.75
N LYS A 80 5.72 8.42 -1.31
CA LYS A 80 6.35 7.28 -1.95
C LYS A 80 7.21 6.50 -0.97
N VAL A 81 7.33 5.20 -1.19
CA VAL A 81 8.34 4.36 -0.54
C VAL A 81 9.23 3.72 -1.58
N GLU A 82 10.54 3.84 -1.40
CA GLU A 82 11.55 3.27 -2.28
C GLU A 82 12.40 2.25 -1.52
N PHE A 83 12.76 1.17 -2.20
CA PHE A 83 13.69 0.17 -1.70
C PHE A 83 14.98 0.26 -2.52
N ILE A 84 16.09 0.54 -1.85
CA ILE A 84 17.40 0.68 -2.49
C ILE A 84 18.38 -0.24 -1.77
N ASN A 85 18.71 -1.38 -2.38
CA ASN A 85 19.59 -2.41 -1.82
C ASN A 85 19.12 -2.92 -0.45
N ASN A 86 19.67 -2.40 0.65
CA ASN A 86 19.32 -2.75 2.01
C ASN A 86 18.63 -1.60 2.76
N GLU A 87 18.28 -0.52 2.06
CA GLU A 87 17.61 0.65 2.64
C GLU A 87 16.17 0.76 2.17
N ILE A 88 15.30 1.19 3.07
CA ILE A 88 13.94 1.62 2.78
C ILE A 88 13.84 3.12 3.02
N ILE A 89 13.37 3.86 2.02
CA ILE A 89 13.27 5.31 2.03
C ILE A 89 11.81 5.71 1.91
N PHE A 90 11.32 6.44 2.91
CA PHE A 90 9.99 7.02 2.92
C PHE A 90 10.08 8.49 2.53
N HIS A 91 9.45 8.87 1.43
CA HIS A 91 9.25 10.26 1.03
C HIS A 91 7.94 10.75 1.64
N THR A 92 8.01 11.81 2.45
CA THR A 92 6.86 12.34 3.18
C THR A 92 6.67 13.82 2.92
N ILE A 93 5.43 14.30 3.02
CA ILE A 93 5.10 15.72 2.91
C ILE A 93 4.66 16.20 4.29
N ASN A 94 5.33 17.22 4.82
CA ASN A 94 4.99 17.78 6.12
C ASN A 94 3.78 18.73 6.05
N SER A 95 3.28 19.16 7.21
CA SER A 95 2.15 20.11 7.33
C SER A 95 2.41 21.49 6.69
N LYS A 96 3.66 21.77 6.28
CA LYS A 96 4.08 23.00 5.60
C LYS A 96 4.26 22.82 4.09
N GLY A 97 4.04 21.63 3.56
CA GLY A 97 4.18 21.29 2.14
C GLY A 97 5.62 21.01 1.68
N ASN A 98 6.58 20.85 2.60
CA ASN A 98 7.94 20.45 2.26
C ASN A 98 8.06 18.93 2.24
N THR A 99 8.84 18.41 1.30
CA THR A 99 9.24 17.01 1.25
C THR A 99 10.29 16.72 2.34
N ASN A 100 10.17 15.58 2.99
CA ASN A 100 11.11 15.04 3.95
C ASN A 100 11.40 13.57 3.60
N GLU A 101 12.59 13.10 3.96
CA GLU A 101 13.03 11.73 3.66
C GLU A 101 13.39 11.03 4.96
N ILE A 102 12.80 9.86 5.19
CA ILE A 102 13.09 9.01 6.33
C ILE A 102 13.65 7.71 5.78
N ALA A 103 14.96 7.50 5.94
CA ALA A 103 15.64 6.28 5.52
C ALA A 103 15.88 5.34 6.71
N LYS A 104 15.70 4.05 6.47
CA LYS A 104 16.05 2.99 7.43
C LYS A 104 16.90 1.93 6.75
N VAL A 105 17.94 1.49 7.44
CA VAL A 105 18.92 0.53 6.93
C VAL A 105 18.67 -0.83 7.55
N SER A 106 18.61 -1.86 6.73
CA SER A 106 18.53 -3.26 7.11
C SER A 106 19.88 -3.96 6.96
N ASN A 107 20.09 -5.05 7.71
CA ASN A 107 21.21 -5.94 7.53
C ASN A 107 21.05 -6.90 6.32
N VAL A 108 19.87 -6.93 5.69
CA VAL A 108 19.58 -7.78 4.53
C VAL A 108 19.16 -6.92 3.34
N ASN A 109 19.39 -7.43 2.13
CA ASN A 109 18.91 -6.75 0.93
C ASN A 109 17.37 -6.85 0.86
N LEU A 110 16.72 -5.71 0.69
CA LEU A 110 15.29 -5.54 0.55
C LEU A 110 14.95 -5.24 -0.92
N THR A 111 13.96 -5.93 -1.44
CA THR A 111 13.32 -5.62 -2.72
C THR A 111 11.82 -5.57 -2.49
N GLY A 112 11.10 -4.71 -3.19
CA GLY A 112 9.68 -4.60 -2.91
C GLY A 112 8.99 -3.43 -3.56
N VAL A 113 7.66 -3.48 -3.48
CA VAL A 113 6.76 -2.40 -3.87
C VAL A 113 5.71 -2.28 -2.77
N ILE A 114 5.57 -1.08 -2.21
CA ILE A 114 4.47 -0.73 -1.31
C ILE A 114 3.56 0.20 -2.11
N VAL A 115 2.31 -0.20 -2.33
CA VAL A 115 1.36 0.59 -3.12
C VAL A 115 1.01 1.91 -2.43
N ALA A 116 0.72 2.94 -3.24
CA ALA A 116 0.70 4.35 -2.87
C ALA A 116 -0.55 4.83 -2.07
N ASP A 117 -1.50 3.95 -1.73
CA ASP A 117 -2.51 4.23 -0.71
C ASP A 117 -1.98 3.82 0.66
N PHE A 118 -1.14 4.69 1.21
CA PHE A 118 -0.55 4.53 2.53
C PHE A 118 -1.49 4.97 3.67
N GLU A 119 -2.78 5.21 3.46
CA GLU A 119 -3.63 5.56 4.61
C GLU A 119 -4.33 4.33 5.19
N GLY A 120 -4.17 4.15 6.50
CA GLY A 120 -4.92 3.14 7.24
C GLY A 120 -4.16 1.83 7.44
N ARG A 121 -4.90 0.78 7.81
CA ARG A 121 -4.32 -0.52 8.13
C ARG A 121 -4.18 -1.34 6.85
N LYS A 122 -2.98 -1.86 6.62
CA LYS A 122 -2.61 -2.64 5.44
C LYS A 122 -1.82 -3.87 5.90
N GLU A 123 -2.05 -4.98 5.23
CA GLU A 123 -1.24 -6.18 5.42
C GLU A 123 -0.02 -6.10 4.50
N VAL A 124 1.15 -6.36 5.09
CA VAL A 124 2.43 -6.39 4.39
C VAL A 124 3.00 -7.79 4.50
N ILE A 125 3.25 -8.40 3.34
CA ILE A 125 3.82 -9.72 3.18
C ILE A 125 5.32 -9.56 3.00
N ILE A 126 6.08 -10.26 3.84
CA ILE A 126 7.53 -10.25 3.85
C ILE A 126 8.03 -11.66 3.61
N ARG A 127 8.74 -11.89 2.51
CA ARG A 127 9.19 -13.23 2.06
C ARG A 127 10.68 -13.26 1.79
N SER A 128 11.36 -14.31 2.25
CA SER A 128 12.77 -14.57 1.93
C SER A 128 12.89 -15.26 0.57
N LEU A 129 13.66 -14.67 -0.33
CA LEU A 129 14.06 -15.23 -1.63
C LEU A 129 15.46 -15.87 -1.55
N GLY A 130 15.91 -16.23 -0.35
CA GLY A 130 17.24 -16.80 -0.09
C GLY A 130 18.35 -15.74 -0.01
N ASN A 131 18.52 -14.92 -1.05
CA ASN A 131 19.61 -13.92 -1.13
C ASN A 131 19.14 -12.46 -0.90
N SER A 132 17.83 -12.25 -0.86
CA SER A 132 17.16 -10.98 -0.59
C SER A 132 15.78 -11.23 0.03
N VAL A 133 15.19 -10.19 0.61
CA VAL A 133 13.83 -10.24 1.17
C VAL A 133 12.90 -9.38 0.32
N SER A 134 11.80 -9.98 -0.13
CA SER A 134 10.69 -9.31 -0.80
C SER A 134 9.75 -8.70 0.23
N VAL A 135 9.40 -7.42 0.09
CA VAL A 135 8.40 -6.71 0.90
C VAL A 135 7.29 -6.20 -0.02
N GLN A 136 6.07 -6.68 0.18
CA GLN A 136 4.93 -6.32 -0.67
C GLN A 136 3.69 -6.06 0.18
N THR A 137 2.87 -5.10 -0.23
CA THR A 137 1.55 -4.88 0.36
C THR A 137 0.51 -5.78 -0.28
N SER A 138 -0.33 -6.42 0.53
CA SER A 138 -1.52 -7.12 0.05
C SER A 138 -2.51 -6.11 -0.54
N CYS A 139 -2.96 -6.36 -1.78
CA CYS A 139 -4.00 -5.53 -2.40
C CYS A 139 -5.38 -5.92 -1.87
N ASN A 140 -6.26 -4.93 -1.72
CA ASN A 140 -7.64 -5.19 -1.33
C ASN A 140 -8.42 -5.72 -2.55
N LYS A 141 -9.29 -6.72 -2.36
CA LYS A 141 -10.06 -7.41 -3.43
C LYS A 141 -10.76 -6.47 -4.42
N PHE A 142 -11.16 -5.30 -3.95
CA PHE A 142 -11.92 -4.31 -4.73
C PHE A 142 -11.05 -3.40 -5.58
N ASP A 143 -9.74 -3.38 -5.33
CA ASP A 143 -8.77 -2.55 -6.04
C ASP A 143 -7.92 -3.38 -6.99
N ILE A 144 -8.26 -4.63 -7.28
CA ILE A 144 -7.50 -5.50 -8.18
C ILE A 144 -8.12 -5.47 -9.58
N THR A 145 -7.32 -5.16 -10.60
CA THR A 145 -7.62 -5.44 -12.01
C THR A 145 -6.75 -6.58 -12.47
N CYS A 146 -7.38 -7.72 -12.74
CA CYS A 146 -6.68 -8.87 -13.28
C CYS A 146 -6.37 -8.63 -14.77
N GLN A 147 -5.11 -8.81 -15.17
CA GLN A 147 -4.76 -8.92 -16.57
C GLN A 147 -4.97 -10.36 -17.05
N PRO A 148 -5.19 -10.57 -18.37
CA PRO A 148 -5.34 -11.91 -18.91
C PRO A 148 -4.08 -12.74 -18.65
N CYS A 149 -4.28 -13.92 -18.06
CA CYS A 149 -3.19 -14.85 -17.83
C CYS A 149 -2.64 -15.37 -19.16
N TYR A 150 -1.32 -15.50 -19.27
CA TYR A 150 -0.68 -16.03 -20.46
C TYR A 150 0.13 -17.30 -20.15
N PHE A 151 0.21 -18.18 -21.13
CA PHE A 151 0.93 -19.44 -21.05
C PHE A 151 2.35 -19.24 -21.57
N GLU A 152 3.36 -19.39 -20.71
CA GLU A 152 4.73 -19.60 -21.21
C GLU A 152 4.92 -21.09 -21.45
N GLY A 153 5.56 -21.45 -22.57
CA GLY A 153 5.69 -22.80 -23.13
C GLY A 153 6.40 -23.86 -22.26
N TYR A 154 6.50 -23.65 -20.95
CA TYR A 154 6.99 -24.57 -19.93
C TYR A 154 5.88 -25.17 -19.05
N GLY A 155 4.59 -24.99 -19.40
CA GLY A 155 3.48 -25.65 -18.70
C GLY A 155 3.02 -24.92 -17.44
N SER A 156 3.17 -23.59 -17.38
CA SER A 156 2.68 -22.77 -16.27
C SER A 156 1.99 -21.51 -16.78
N TYR A 157 0.83 -21.21 -16.20
CA TYR A 157 0.09 -19.99 -16.45
C TYR A 157 0.61 -18.88 -15.54
N TYR A 158 0.89 -17.71 -16.12
CA TYR A 158 1.27 -16.51 -15.39
C TYR A 158 0.10 -15.53 -15.45
N CYS A 159 -0.44 -15.18 -14.28
CA CYS A 159 -1.44 -14.14 -14.14
C CYS A 159 -0.76 -12.93 -13.52
N THR A 160 -0.89 -11.76 -14.14
CA THR A 160 -0.53 -10.49 -13.50
C THR A 160 -1.81 -9.79 -13.06
N TYR A 161 -1.71 -9.06 -11.96
CA TYR A 161 -2.79 -8.19 -11.53
C TYR A 161 -2.22 -6.81 -11.25
N GLU A 162 -2.98 -5.79 -11.63
CA GLU A 162 -2.69 -4.40 -11.32
C GLU A 162 -3.59 -3.97 -10.18
N CYS A 163 -3.05 -3.26 -9.20
CA CYS A 163 -3.89 -2.64 -8.17
C CYS A 163 -4.35 -1.27 -8.69
N LEU A 164 -5.64 -1.14 -9.02
CA LEU A 164 -6.27 0.08 -9.52
C LEU A 164 -6.01 1.27 -8.58
N ASN A 165 -5.73 2.42 -9.19
CA ASN A 165 -5.31 3.69 -8.58
C ASN A 165 -3.89 3.73 -7.98
N GLN A 166 -3.00 2.83 -8.38
CA GLN A 166 -1.66 2.74 -7.78
C GLN A 166 -0.62 2.56 -8.89
N GLY A 167 -0.05 3.63 -9.43
CA GLY A 167 0.88 3.62 -10.58
C GLY A 167 2.23 2.89 -10.40
N GLY A 168 2.28 1.83 -9.57
CA GLY A 168 3.38 0.91 -9.42
C GLY A 168 2.94 -0.52 -9.75
N TRP A 169 3.70 -1.19 -10.61
CA TRP A 169 3.50 -2.59 -10.96
C TRP A 169 3.91 -3.48 -9.78
N SER A 170 2.97 -4.21 -9.18
CA SER A 170 3.30 -5.38 -8.35
C SER A 170 3.37 -6.60 -9.25
N GLN A 171 4.59 -7.09 -9.52
CA GLN A 171 4.79 -8.38 -10.17
C GLN A 171 4.82 -9.46 -9.08
N ASP A 172 3.67 -10.06 -8.80
CA ASP A 172 3.65 -11.36 -8.14
C ASP A 172 4.01 -12.44 -9.16
N SER A 173 5.31 -12.69 -9.31
CA SER A 173 5.81 -13.88 -9.97
C SER A 173 6.11 -14.93 -8.89
N GLY A 174 5.05 -15.47 -8.29
CA GLY A 174 5.12 -16.59 -7.36
C GLY A 174 4.15 -17.69 -7.79
N PRO A 175 4.55 -18.97 -7.77
CA PRO A 175 3.58 -20.03 -7.89
C PRO A 175 2.82 -20.06 -6.56
N TYR A 176 1.50 -19.95 -6.61
CA TYR A 176 0.57 -20.06 -5.49
C TYR A 176 0.34 -18.81 -4.63
N GLU A 177 -0.96 -18.65 -4.33
CA GLU A 177 -1.57 -17.82 -3.29
C GLU A 177 -2.06 -16.42 -3.66
N ASP A 178 -2.56 -16.20 -4.88
CA ASP A 178 -3.68 -15.25 -5.00
C ASP A 178 -4.86 -15.80 -5.80
N THR A 179 -5.79 -16.38 -5.05
CA THR A 179 -6.97 -17.14 -5.51
C THR A 179 -8.03 -16.26 -6.19
N GLU A 180 -7.85 -14.94 -6.18
CA GLU A 180 -8.88 -13.99 -6.60
C GLU A 180 -8.90 -13.81 -8.12
N CYS A 181 -7.77 -13.55 -8.76
CA CYS A 181 -7.70 -13.46 -10.23
C CYS A 181 -7.79 -14.83 -10.93
N LEU A 182 -7.43 -15.91 -10.25
CA LEU A 182 -7.62 -17.28 -10.77
C LEU A 182 -9.10 -17.66 -10.90
N SER A 183 -9.99 -17.01 -10.15
CA SER A 183 -11.43 -17.27 -10.20
C SER A 183 -12.13 -16.65 -11.43
N GLU A 184 -11.50 -15.69 -12.10
CA GLU A 184 -12.00 -15.09 -13.36
C GLU A 184 -11.47 -15.79 -14.62
N VAL A 185 -10.44 -16.62 -14.48
CA VAL A 185 -9.96 -17.46 -15.60
C VAL A 185 -10.92 -18.62 -15.76
N THR A 186 -11.57 -18.68 -16.91
CA THR A 186 -12.37 -19.83 -17.32
C THR A 186 -11.71 -20.54 -18.48
N HIS A 187 -11.61 -21.86 -18.40
CA HIS A 187 -11.31 -22.71 -19.54
C HIS A 187 -12.52 -23.57 -19.85
N ASN A 188 -12.62 -24.03 -21.09
CA ASN A 188 -13.72 -24.86 -21.54
C ASN A 188 -13.38 -26.34 -21.31
N VAL A 189 -14.29 -27.06 -20.62
CA VAL A 189 -14.18 -28.50 -20.39
C VAL A 189 -15.36 -29.24 -21.00
N CYS A 190 -15.16 -30.50 -21.34
CA CYS A 190 -16.25 -31.34 -21.79
C CYS A 190 -16.99 -31.96 -20.59
N SER A 191 -18.22 -31.52 -20.36
CA SER A 191 -19.11 -32.08 -19.35
C SER A 191 -20.43 -32.50 -20.00
N ASP A 192 -20.81 -33.78 -19.85
CA ASP A 192 -22.04 -34.35 -20.43
C ASP A 192 -22.22 -34.08 -21.95
N TYR A 193 -21.14 -34.21 -22.73
CA TYR A 193 -21.10 -33.93 -24.18
C TYR A 193 -21.39 -32.46 -24.54
N GLN A 194 -21.24 -31.55 -23.59
CA GLN A 194 -21.37 -30.11 -23.79
C GLN A 194 -20.07 -29.42 -23.40
N CYS A 195 -19.70 -28.41 -24.19
CA CYS A 195 -18.55 -27.56 -23.92
C CYS A 195 -18.99 -26.47 -22.95
N VAL A 196 -18.56 -26.59 -21.69
CA VAL A 196 -18.98 -25.71 -20.61
C VAL A 196 -17.78 -24.97 -20.03
N PRO A 197 -17.93 -23.67 -19.69
CA PRO A 197 -16.87 -22.94 -19.00
C PRO A 197 -16.72 -23.47 -17.57
N SER A 198 -15.49 -23.84 -17.22
CA SER A 198 -15.07 -24.24 -15.88
C SER A 198 -14.13 -23.20 -15.29
N SER A 199 -14.28 -22.91 -14.00
CA SER A 199 -13.47 -21.94 -13.28
C SER A 199 -12.09 -22.51 -12.95
N GLY A 200 -11.04 -21.69 -13.13
CA GLY A 200 -9.66 -22.03 -12.77
C GLY A 200 -8.76 -22.29 -13.97
N LEU A 201 -7.50 -22.63 -13.67
CA LEU A 201 -6.48 -22.92 -14.67
C LEU A 201 -6.74 -24.26 -15.36
N GLY A 202 -6.71 -24.26 -16.69
CA GLY A 202 -6.82 -25.44 -17.54
C GLY A 202 -6.62 -25.05 -18.99
N GLU A 203 -6.26 -26.03 -19.83
CA GLU A 203 -6.33 -25.85 -21.29
C GLU A 203 -7.78 -26.04 -21.74
N ASP A 204 -8.20 -25.34 -22.79
CA ASP A 204 -9.51 -25.55 -23.39
C ASP A 204 -9.56 -26.95 -24.03
N GLU A 205 -10.32 -27.86 -23.43
CA GLU A 205 -10.58 -29.19 -23.99
C GLU A 205 -11.52 -29.12 -25.21
N CYS A 206 -12.26 -28.01 -25.34
CA CYS A 206 -13.21 -27.77 -26.42
C CYS A 206 -13.44 -26.28 -26.67
N GLN A 207 -13.93 -25.95 -27.86
CA GLN A 207 -14.47 -24.64 -28.24
C GLN A 207 -15.97 -24.72 -28.56
N ILE A 208 -16.45 -25.91 -28.96
CA ILE A 208 -17.85 -26.17 -29.31
C ILE A 208 -18.30 -27.54 -28.79
N ASN A 209 -19.62 -27.73 -28.61
CA ASN A 209 -20.19 -28.98 -28.09
C ASN A 209 -19.85 -30.22 -28.95
N ASP A 210 -19.67 -30.05 -30.26
CA ASP A 210 -19.38 -31.16 -31.18
C ASP A 210 -18.02 -31.82 -30.90
N GLU A 211 -17.06 -31.08 -30.35
CA GLU A 211 -15.74 -31.59 -29.95
C GLU A 211 -15.84 -32.52 -28.73
N CYS A 212 -16.83 -32.29 -27.87
CA CYS A 212 -17.12 -33.16 -26.72
C CYS A 212 -17.90 -34.44 -27.08
N ALA A 213 -18.50 -34.49 -28.28
CA ALA A 213 -19.26 -35.65 -28.75
C ALA A 213 -18.36 -36.75 -29.34
N ASN A 214 -17.10 -36.44 -29.69
CA ASN A 214 -16.21 -37.38 -30.36
C ASN A 214 -14.73 -37.09 -30.01
N PRO A 215 -14.17 -37.71 -28.96
CA PRO A 215 -12.85 -37.37 -28.44
C PRO A 215 -11.71 -37.94 -29.30
N GLN A 216 -11.61 -37.56 -30.58
CA GLN A 216 -10.45 -37.85 -31.44
C GLN A 216 -10.40 -36.88 -32.65
N THR A 217 -9.61 -35.80 -32.53
CA THR A 217 -8.46 -35.50 -33.40
C THR A 217 -7.51 -34.57 -32.68
#